data_AF-A0A2V7XDG6-F1
#
_entry.id   AF-A0A2V7XDG6-F1
#
_cell.length_a   1.000
_cell.length_b   1.000
_cell.length_c   1.000
_cell.angle_alpha   90.00
_cell.angle_beta   90.00
_cell.angle_gamma   90.00
#
_symmetry.space_group_name_H-M   'P 1'
#
loop_
_entity.id
_entity.type
_entity.pdbx_description
1 polymer ?
#
loop_
_entity_poly.entity_id
_entity_poly.type
_entity_poly.pdbx_seq_one_letter_code
_entity_poly.pdbx_strand_id
1 'polypeptide(L)'
;MNGEVKNGRSLAAILTDMKSELQEFAQTRIALLKREIQEKTEALKSALPLAVVGSLLLSTAFLLLSIALAALVATAFPDNPYRWFFGCLAIAILWAIGGAGALYAVKRRLSRQSMVPQKTIEVLSGDKTWIKNEARKAS
;
A
#
# COMPACT_ATOMS: atom_id res chain seq x y z
N MET A 1 -2.51 -28.23 -66.66
CA MET A 1 -2.81 -27.08 -65.80
C MET A 1 -3.49 -27.58 -64.53
N ASN A 2 -3.20 -26.94 -63.40
CA ASN A 2 -3.87 -27.04 -62.09
C ASN A 2 -3.18 -27.93 -61.04
N GLY A 3 -2.06 -27.42 -60.51
CA GLY A 3 -1.67 -27.68 -59.13
C GLY A 3 -2.50 -26.76 -58.22
N GLU A 4 -3.50 -27.33 -57.55
CA GLU A 4 -4.38 -26.61 -56.64
C GLU A 4 -3.65 -26.12 -55.38
N VAL A 5 -3.81 -24.82 -55.14
CA VAL A 5 -3.27 -24.08 -54.02
C VAL A 5 -4.07 -24.44 -52.76
N LYS A 6 -3.52 -25.31 -51.90
CA LYS A 6 -4.14 -25.68 -50.61
C LYS A 6 -3.27 -25.29 -49.41
N ASN A 7 -2.67 -24.10 -49.45
CA ASN A 7 -1.84 -23.55 -48.36
C ASN A 7 -2.59 -22.55 -47.45
N GLY A 8 -3.88 -22.32 -47.71
CA GLY A 8 -4.70 -21.29 -47.04
C GLY A 8 -5.22 -21.65 -45.64
N ARG A 9 -4.96 -22.86 -45.13
CA ARG A 9 -5.37 -23.29 -43.78
C ARG A 9 -4.28 -23.06 -42.71
N SER A 10 -3.21 -22.32 -43.05
CA SER A 10 -1.89 -22.48 -42.42
C SER A 10 -1.42 -21.36 -41.47
N LEU A 11 -2.11 -20.23 -41.29
CA LEU A 11 -1.61 -19.13 -40.43
C LEU A 11 -2.70 -18.53 -39.55
N ALA A 12 -3.91 -18.34 -40.08
CA ALA A 12 -5.04 -17.84 -39.32
C ALA A 12 -5.47 -18.80 -38.19
N ALA A 13 -5.38 -20.11 -38.42
CA ALA A 13 -5.66 -21.13 -37.41
C ALA A 13 -4.63 -21.10 -36.27
N ILE A 14 -3.33 -21.06 -36.59
CA ILE A 14 -2.24 -21.01 -35.60
C ILE A 14 -2.30 -19.73 -34.76
N LEU A 15 -2.64 -18.58 -35.37
CA LEU A 15 -2.86 -17.32 -34.64
C LEU A 15 -4.07 -17.40 -33.70
N THR A 16 -5.11 -18.14 -34.08
CA THR A 16 -6.31 -18.33 -33.27
C THR A 16 -6.02 -19.23 -32.07
N ASP A 17 -5.27 -20.31 -32.29
CA ASP A 17 -4.86 -21.25 -31.24
C ASP A 17 -3.89 -20.58 -30.25
N MET A 18 -2.89 -19.84 -30.74
CA MET A 18 -1.97 -19.09 -29.88
C MET A 18 -2.69 -18.02 -29.05
N LYS A 19 -3.71 -17.36 -29.61
CA LYS A 19 -4.56 -16.42 -28.86
C LYS A 19 -5.34 -17.15 -27.76
N SER A 20 -5.88 -18.34 -28.04
CA SER A 20 -6.62 -19.09 -27.03
C SER A 20 -5.70 -19.57 -25.91
N GLU A 21 -4.50 -20.06 -26.23
CA GLU A 21 -3.49 -20.47 -25.25
C GLU A 21 -3.02 -19.29 -24.37
N LEU A 22 -2.79 -18.11 -24.96
CA LEU A 22 -2.43 -16.90 -24.19
C LEU A 22 -3.58 -16.46 -23.27
N GLN A 23 -4.82 -16.57 -23.73
CA GLN A 23 -5.99 -16.28 -22.92
C GLN A 23 -6.12 -17.25 -21.74
N GLU A 24 -5.89 -18.54 -21.98
CA GLU A 24 -5.92 -19.59 -20.96
C GLU A 24 -4.78 -19.43 -19.93
N PHE A 25 -3.59 -19.07 -20.39
CA PHE A 25 -2.44 -18.75 -19.54
C PHE A 25 -2.68 -17.48 -18.70
N ALA A 26 -3.24 -16.43 -19.29
CA ALA A 26 -3.59 -15.21 -18.58
C ALA A 26 -4.66 -15.48 -17.51
N GLN A 27 -5.70 -16.24 -17.83
CA GLN A 27 -6.72 -16.67 -16.87
C GLN A 27 -6.11 -17.47 -15.72
N THR A 28 -5.17 -18.36 -16.01
CA THR A 28 -4.47 -19.16 -14.99
C THR A 28 -3.62 -18.29 -14.08
N ARG A 29 -2.82 -17.35 -14.62
CA ARG A 29 -2.02 -16.42 -13.81
C ARG A 29 -2.89 -15.50 -12.96
N ILE A 30 -4.00 -15.02 -13.48
CA ILE A 30 -4.97 -14.22 -12.72
C ILE A 30 -5.59 -15.07 -11.60
N ALA A 31 -5.95 -16.33 -11.86
CA ALA A 31 -6.49 -17.23 -10.86
C ALA A 31 -5.47 -17.54 -9.76
N LEU A 32 -4.20 -17.76 -10.10
CA LEU A 32 -3.12 -17.97 -9.15
C LEU A 32 -2.86 -16.72 -8.30
N LEU A 33 -2.76 -15.54 -8.93
CA LEU A 33 -2.59 -14.27 -8.23
C LEU A 33 -3.74 -14.00 -7.26
N LYS A 34 -4.98 -14.28 -7.68
CA LYS A 34 -6.16 -14.15 -6.82
C LYS A 34 -6.07 -15.07 -5.61
N ARG A 35 -5.63 -16.33 -5.80
CA ARG A 35 -5.41 -17.28 -4.68
C ARG A 35 -4.33 -16.79 -3.73
N GLU A 36 -3.19 -16.33 -4.25
CA GLU A 36 -2.11 -15.83 -3.40
C GLU A 36 -2.54 -14.61 -2.57
N ILE A 37 -3.30 -13.69 -3.17
CA ILE A 37 -3.90 -12.56 -2.44
C ILE A 37 -4.89 -13.08 -1.38
N GLN A 38 -5.75 -14.04 -1.73
CA GLN A 38 -6.71 -14.63 -0.79
C GLN A 38 -5.99 -15.28 0.41
N GLU A 39 -4.99 -16.12 0.18
CA GLU A 39 -4.19 -16.76 1.23
C GLU A 39 -3.52 -15.73 2.14
N LYS A 40 -2.90 -14.68 1.57
CA LYS A 40 -2.31 -13.59 2.37
C LYS A 40 -3.37 -12.86 3.18
N THR A 41 -4.55 -12.60 2.62
CA THR A 41 -5.65 -11.95 3.36
C THR A 41 -6.24 -12.84 4.44
N GLU A 42 -6.33 -14.15 4.22
CA GLU A 42 -6.79 -15.11 5.22
C GLU A 42 -5.81 -15.24 6.38
N ALA A 43 -4.51 -15.26 6.10
CA ALA A 43 -3.47 -15.18 7.11
C ALA A 43 -3.53 -13.86 7.91
N LEU A 44 -3.83 -12.73 7.26
CA LEU A 44 -4.09 -11.48 7.98
C LEU A 44 -5.36 -11.55 8.85
N LYS A 45 -6.44 -12.14 8.33
CA LYS A 45 -7.71 -12.30 9.06
C LYS A 45 -7.56 -13.20 10.27
N SER A 46 -6.78 -14.28 10.18
CA SER A 46 -6.53 -15.18 11.31
C SER A 46 -5.66 -14.53 12.38
N ALA A 47 -4.74 -13.63 11.99
CA ALA A 47 -3.95 -12.82 12.91
C ALA A 47 -4.73 -11.64 13.52
N LEU A 48 -5.85 -11.23 12.92
CA LEU A 48 -6.59 -10.04 13.30
C LEU A 48 -7.09 -10.06 14.76
N PRO A 49 -7.68 -11.14 15.31
CA PRO A 49 -8.15 -11.16 16.70
C PRO A 49 -7.01 -10.97 17.69
N LEU A 50 -5.87 -11.62 17.44
CA LEU A 50 -4.69 -11.50 18.28
C LEU A 50 -4.09 -10.09 18.19
N ALA A 51 -4.09 -9.49 16.99
CA ALA A 51 -3.68 -8.10 16.80
C ALA A 51 -4.60 -7.12 17.53
N VAL A 52 -5.93 -7.35 17.56
CA VAL A 52 -6.87 -6.52 18.32
C VAL A 52 -6.59 -6.60 19.81
N VAL A 53 -6.45 -7.81 20.37
CA VAL A 53 -6.16 -7.98 21.81
C VAL A 53 -4.80 -7.38 22.16
N GLY A 54 -3.77 -7.63 21.34
CA GLY A 54 -2.44 -7.07 21.52
C GLY A 54 -2.46 -5.54 21.46
N SER A 55 -3.17 -4.95 20.49
CA SER A 55 -3.33 -3.51 20.36
C SER A 55 -4.05 -2.90 21.57
N LEU A 56 -5.08 -3.57 22.09
CA LEU A 56 -5.81 -3.13 23.28
C LEU A 56 -4.91 -3.13 24.53
N LEU A 57 -4.15 -4.20 24.75
CA LEU A 57 -3.22 -4.30 25.87
C LEU A 57 -2.08 -3.28 25.76
N LEU A 58 -1.49 -3.13 24.58
CA LEU A 58 -0.43 -2.15 24.34
C LEU A 58 -0.93 -0.72 24.53
N SER A 59 -2.13 -0.40 24.03
CA SER A 59 -2.76 0.91 24.23
C SER A 59 -3.00 1.17 25.72
N THR A 60 -3.51 0.18 26.44
CA THR A 60 -3.74 0.28 27.90
C THR A 60 -2.42 0.51 28.64
N ALA A 61 -1.38 -0.27 28.35
CA ALA A 61 -0.06 -0.12 28.94
C ALA A 61 0.55 1.27 28.63
N PHE A 62 0.39 1.77 27.40
CA PHE A 62 0.83 3.09 26.99
C PHE A 62 0.11 4.22 27.77
N LEU A 63 -1.19 4.11 27.98
CA LEU A 63 -1.96 5.07 28.79
C LEU A 63 -1.46 5.08 30.24
N LEU A 64 -1.33 3.89 30.86
CA LEU A 64 -0.84 3.76 32.23
C LEU A 64 0.58 4.33 32.38
N LEU A 65 1.46 4.06 31.43
CA LEU A 65 2.80 4.63 31.39
C LEU A 65 2.76 6.16 31.32
N SER A 66 1.91 6.71 30.46
CA SER A 66 1.78 8.16 30.31
C SER A 66 1.29 8.84 31.59
N ILE A 67 0.32 8.22 32.28
CA ILE A 67 -0.18 8.70 33.58
C ILE A 67 0.92 8.59 34.64
N ALA A 68 1.66 7.48 34.69
CA ALA A 68 2.76 7.29 35.63
C ALA A 68 3.86 8.34 35.45
N LEU A 69 4.21 8.65 34.19
CA LEU A 69 5.17 9.71 33.88
C LEU A 69 4.64 11.10 34.25
N ALA A 70 3.37 11.39 33.98
CA ALA A 70 2.75 12.65 34.39
C ALA A 70 2.72 12.80 35.92
N ALA A 71 2.42 11.72 36.64
CA ALA A 71 2.48 11.68 38.10
C ALA A 71 3.90 11.91 38.61
N LEU A 72 4.90 11.31 37.97
CA LEU A 72 6.31 11.54 38.29
C LEU A 72 6.69 13.02 38.14
N VAL A 73 6.29 13.67 37.04
CA VAL A 73 6.52 15.11 36.85
C VAL A 73 5.77 15.93 37.90
N ALA A 74 4.56 15.53 38.28
CA ALA A 74 3.79 16.22 39.30
C ALA A 74 4.47 16.21 40.69
N THR A 75 5.34 15.23 40.98
CA THR A 75 6.12 15.21 42.24
C THR A 75 7.11 16.38 42.35
N ALA A 76 7.52 16.99 41.24
CA ALA A 76 8.37 18.17 41.24
C ALA A 76 7.63 19.45 41.68
N PHE A 77 6.29 19.40 41.80
CA PHE A 77 5.43 20.53 42.18
C PHE A 77 4.50 20.15 43.37
N PRO A 78 5.04 19.80 44.54
CA PRO A 78 4.27 19.20 45.64
C PRO A 78 3.24 20.14 46.28
N ASP A 79 3.42 21.47 46.20
CA ASP A 79 2.51 22.45 46.79
C ASP A 79 1.67 23.22 45.76
N ASN A 80 1.76 22.85 44.48
CA ASN A 80 1.04 23.54 43.40
C ASN A 80 -0.31 22.85 43.13
N PRO A 81 -1.45 23.57 43.13
CA PRO A 81 -2.74 23.01 42.73
C PRO A 81 -2.78 22.54 41.27
N TYR A 82 -1.91 23.09 40.40
CA TYR A 82 -1.83 22.76 38.98
C TYR A 82 -0.76 21.70 38.64
N ARG A 83 -0.23 20.96 39.62
CA ARG A 83 0.83 19.97 39.41
C ARG A 83 0.51 18.94 38.32
N TRP A 84 -0.73 18.46 38.28
CA TRP A 84 -1.18 17.47 37.30
C TRP A 84 -1.32 18.08 35.91
N PHE A 85 -1.70 19.36 35.81
CA PHE A 85 -1.76 20.08 34.55
C PHE A 85 -0.37 20.16 33.91
N PHE A 86 0.64 20.57 34.69
CA PHE A 86 2.02 20.62 34.19
C PHE A 86 2.59 19.23 33.87
N GLY A 87 2.27 18.22 34.68
CA GLY A 87 2.64 16.83 34.41
C GLY A 87 2.08 16.33 33.08
N CYS A 88 0.77 16.47 32.86
CA CYS A 88 0.13 16.08 31.60
C CYS A 88 0.66 16.89 30.41
N LEU A 89 0.87 18.20 30.57
CA LEU A 89 1.40 19.07 29.53
C LEU A 89 2.81 18.66 29.10
N ALA A 90 3.69 18.35 30.07
CA ALA A 90 5.05 17.91 29.79
C ALA A 90 5.06 16.60 28.97
N ILE A 91 4.25 15.63 29.37
CA ILE A 91 4.16 14.34 28.66
C ILE A 91 3.49 14.51 27.28
N ALA A 92 2.50 15.40 27.16
CA ALA A 92 1.90 15.73 25.86
C ALA A 92 2.92 16.33 24.88
N ILE A 93 3.77 17.25 25.35
CA ILE A 93 4.86 17.83 24.53
C ILE A 93 5.86 16.74 24.13
N LEU A 94 6.25 15.86 25.07
CA LEU A 94 7.15 14.75 24.79
C LEU A 94 6.60 13.85 23.67
N TRP A 95 5.33 13.46 23.75
CA TRP A 95 4.68 12.67 22.71
C TRP A 95 4.53 13.42 21.39
N ALA A 96 4.26 14.73 21.43
CA ALA A 96 4.18 15.55 20.21
C ALA A 96 5.53 15.58 19.46
N ILE A 97 6.64 15.74 20.18
CA ILE A 97 7.98 15.73 19.59
C ILE A 97 8.31 14.35 19.02
N GLY A 98 8.06 13.28 19.80
CA GLY A 98 8.28 11.91 19.34
C GLY A 98 7.44 11.56 18.11
N GLY A 99 6.16 11.92 18.12
CA GLY A 99 5.22 11.73 17.00
C GLY A 99 5.61 12.52 15.76
N ALA A 100 5.99 13.79 15.91
CA ALA A 100 6.50 14.60 14.81
C ALA A 100 7.77 14.00 14.20
N GLY A 101 8.69 13.51 15.04
CA GLY A 101 9.90 12.82 14.59
C GLY A 101 9.60 11.54 13.81
N ALA A 102 8.69 10.71 14.30
CA ALA A 102 8.26 9.49 13.62
C ALA A 102 7.59 9.79 12.28
N LEU A 103 6.65 10.75 12.23
CA LEU A 103 6.00 11.20 10.99
C LEU A 103 7.01 11.76 9.99
N TYR A 104 7.97 12.54 10.45
CA TYR A 104 9.05 13.05 9.62
C TYR A 104 9.91 11.92 9.04
N ALA A 105 10.25 10.90 9.84
CA ALA A 105 10.98 9.73 9.38
C ALA A 105 10.22 8.94 8.31
N VAL A 106 8.91 8.72 8.50
CA VAL A 106 8.04 8.08 7.51
C VAL A 106 7.98 8.90 6.24
N LYS A 107 7.70 10.20 6.34
CA LYS A 107 7.66 11.13 5.19
C LYS A 107 8.98 11.10 4.43
N ARG A 108 10.12 11.10 5.12
CA ARG A 108 11.44 11.05 4.50
C ARG A 108 11.71 9.73 3.79
N ARG A 109 11.28 8.60 4.35
CA ARG A 109 11.38 7.28 3.69
C ARG A 109 10.51 7.23 2.44
N LEU A 110 9.25 7.64 2.54
CA LEU A 110 8.31 7.67 1.41
C LEU A 110 8.70 8.69 0.32
N SER A 111 9.35 9.79 0.67
CA SER A 111 9.83 10.78 -0.32
C SER A 111 11.11 10.35 -1.02
N ARG A 112 11.92 9.48 -0.39
CA ARG A 112 13.15 8.93 -0.98
C ARG A 112 12.89 7.67 -1.81
N GLN A 113 11.89 6.90 -1.43
CA GLN A 113 11.42 5.75 -2.19
C GLN A 113 10.35 6.27 -3.15
N SER A 114 10.71 6.54 -4.41
CA SER A 114 9.76 6.99 -5.43
C SER A 114 8.66 5.92 -5.63
N MET A 115 7.61 5.98 -4.83
CA MET A 115 6.43 5.10 -4.96
C MET A 115 5.63 5.42 -6.23
N VAL A 116 6.03 6.47 -6.95
CA VAL A 116 5.56 6.76 -8.28
C VAL A 116 6.60 6.21 -9.27
N PRO A 117 6.33 5.09 -9.96
CA PRO A 117 7.25 4.57 -10.98
C PRO A 117 7.31 5.59 -12.12
N GLN A 118 8.33 6.45 -12.10
CA GLN A 118 8.46 7.55 -13.07
C GLN A 118 8.49 7.06 -14.51
N LYS A 119 9.13 5.90 -14.75
CA LYS A 119 9.16 5.25 -16.06
C LYS A 119 7.79 4.81 -16.55
N THR A 120 6.90 4.36 -15.66
CA THR A 120 5.54 3.94 -16.03
C THR A 120 4.66 5.15 -16.34
N ILE A 121 4.78 6.24 -15.58
CA ILE A 121 4.04 7.48 -15.85
C ILE A 121 4.48 8.13 -17.17
N GLU A 122 5.77 8.11 -17.48
CA GLU A 122 6.33 8.68 -18.72
C GLU A 122 5.83 7.92 -19.97
N VAL A 123 5.71 6.60 -19.89
CA VAL A 123 5.14 5.79 -20.99
C VAL A 123 3.64 6.03 -21.14
N LEU A 124 2.89 6.08 -20.04
CA LEU A 124 1.44 6.35 -20.05
C LEU A 124 1.07 7.76 -20.54
N SER A 125 1.93 8.76 -20.33
CA SER A 125 1.70 10.12 -20.83
C SER A 125 1.97 10.23 -22.34
N GLY A 126 2.98 9.51 -22.84
CA GLY A 126 3.27 9.37 -24.27
C GLY A 126 2.12 8.72 -25.03
N ASP A 127 1.57 7.63 -24.51
CA ASP A 127 0.42 6.94 -25.13
C ASP A 127 -0.82 7.82 -25.23
N LYS A 128 -1.10 8.64 -24.19
CA LYS A 128 -2.21 9.60 -24.23
C LYS A 128 -2.04 10.67 -25.31
N THR A 129 -0.81 11.14 -25.53
CA THR A 129 -0.56 12.18 -26.54
C THR A 129 -0.64 11.61 -27.95
N TRP A 130 -0.19 10.38 -28.16
CA TRP A 130 -0.32 9.69 -29.44
C TRP A 130 -1.79 9.43 -29.81
N ILE A 131 -2.59 8.87 -28.88
CA ILE A 131 -4.02 8.59 -29.13
C ILE A 131 -4.80 9.89 -29.44
N LYS A 132 -4.50 10.98 -28.74
CA LYS A 132 -5.16 12.28 -28.96
C LYS A 132 -4.81 12.89 -30.33
N ASN A 133 -3.60 12.67 -30.80
CA ASN A 133 -3.16 13.15 -32.11
C ASN A 133 -3.75 12.29 -33.24
N GLU A 134 -3.88 10.98 -33.04
CA GLU A 134 -4.48 10.08 -34.03
C GLU A 134 -5.99 10.34 -34.19
N ALA A 135 -6.70 10.52 -33.08
CA ALA A 135 -8.13 10.87 -33.10
C ALA A 135 -8.43 12.21 -33.80
N ARG A 136 -7.49 13.17 -33.74
CA ARG A 136 -7.59 14.46 -34.44
C ARG A 136 -7.26 14.37 -35.92
N LYS A 137 -6.41 13.42 -36.33
CA LYS A 137 -6.10 13.18 -37.76
C LYS A 137 -7.17 12.37 -38.48
N ALA A 138 -7.99 11.62 -37.74
CA ALA A 138 -9.07 10.79 -38.26
C ALA A 138 -10.44 11.50 -38.35
N SER A 139 -10.54 12.78 -37.95
CA SER A 139 -11.71 13.65 -38.08
C SER A 139 -11.51 14.71 -39.16
#